data_AF-A0A7Y5VSK6-F1
#
_entry.id   AF-A0A7Y5VSK6-F1
#
_cell.length_a   1.000
_cell.length_b   1.000
_cell.length_c   1.000
_cell.angle_alpha   90.00
_cell.angle_beta   90.00
_cell.angle_gamma   90.00
#
_symmetry.space_group_name_H-M   'P 1'
#
loop_
_entity.id
_entity.type
_entity.pdbx_description
1 polymer ?
#
loop_
_entity_poly.entity_id
_entity_poly.type
_entity_poly.pdbx_seq_one_letter_code
_entity_poly.pdbx_strand_id
1 'polypeptide(L)'
;MLAAVLLFGLVLFIAVGWTRSVRVRLKRESAVRLLAALNQALDAYHRDQGAFPPESDDASADAAVSLLLLHHQARDLLVDVPAGYWSAATPRRLVDPWGAPLRYIGSQREPARV
;
A
#
# COMPACT_ATOMS: atom_id res chain seq x y z
N MET A 1 -17.07 -43.09 16.58
CA MET A 1 -17.49 -41.96 15.70
C MET A 1 -17.33 -40.60 16.35
N LEU A 2 -17.89 -40.35 17.55
CA LEU A 2 -17.86 -39.00 18.16
C LEU A 2 -16.44 -38.43 18.37
N ALA A 3 -15.50 -39.27 18.81
CA ALA A 3 -14.09 -38.88 18.96
C ALA A 3 -13.42 -38.48 17.63
N ALA A 4 -13.74 -39.18 16.54
CA ALA A 4 -13.20 -38.85 15.21
C ALA A 4 -13.76 -37.51 14.69
N VAL A 5 -15.03 -37.21 14.96
CA VAL A 5 -15.67 -35.93 14.60
C VAL A 5 -15.05 -34.77 15.39
N LEU A 6 -14.83 -34.95 16.70
CA LEU A 6 -14.17 -33.93 17.54
C LEU A 6 -12.73 -33.66 17.08
N LEU A 7 -11.98 -34.72 16.75
CA LEU A 7 -10.62 -34.59 16.22
C LEU A 7 -10.61 -33.81 14.89
N PHE A 8 -11.53 -34.12 13.97
CA PHE A 8 -11.66 -33.41 12.70
C PHE A 8 -12.00 -31.93 12.91
N GLY A 9 -12.93 -31.63 13.82
CA GLY A 9 -13.29 -30.26 14.18
C GLY A 9 -12.09 -29.47 14.74
N LEU A 10 -11.29 -30.10 15.61
CA LEU A 10 -10.10 -29.49 16.18
C LEU A 10 -9.04 -29.18 15.11
N VAL A 11 -8.78 -30.13 14.20
CA VAL A 11 -7.82 -29.94 13.10
C VAL A 11 -8.27 -28.80 12.19
N LEU A 12 -9.55 -28.75 11.82
CA LEU A 12 -10.10 -27.66 11.01
C LEU A 12 -9.98 -26.31 11.72
N PHE A 13 -10.27 -26.25 13.02
CA PHE A 13 -10.15 -25.03 13.81
C PHE A 13 -8.71 -24.49 13.82
N ILE A 14 -7.73 -25.35 14.05
CA ILE A 14 -6.31 -24.98 14.05
C ILE A 14 -5.88 -24.53 12.64
N ALA A 15 -6.27 -25.26 11.59
CA ALA A 15 -5.92 -24.93 10.22
C ALA A 15 -6.47 -23.57 9.78
N VAL A 16 -7.71 -23.24 10.18
CA VAL A 16 -8.32 -21.93 9.90
C VAL A 16 -7.59 -20.82 10.65
N GLY A 17 -7.26 -21.03 11.93
CA GLY A 17 -6.49 -20.08 12.73
C GLY A 17 -5.12 -19.78 12.14
N TRP A 18 -4.39 -20.82 11.75
CA TRP A 18 -3.08 -20.71 11.10
C TRP A 18 -3.16 -19.96 9.76
N THR A 19 -4.16 -20.28 8.94
CA THR A 19 -4.32 -19.63 7.64
C THR A 19 -4.57 -18.13 7.80
N ARG A 20 -5.36 -17.72 8.81
CA ARG A 20 -5.61 -16.31 9.10
C ARG A 20 -4.34 -15.58 9.54
N SER A 21 -3.54 -16.18 10.42
CA SER A 21 -2.30 -15.54 10.91
C SER A 21 -1.27 -15.37 9.79
N VAL A 22 -1.08 -16.38 8.95
CA VAL A 22 -0.19 -16.32 7.78
C VAL A 22 -0.64 -15.23 6.80
N ARG A 23 -1.94 -15.14 6.51
CA ARG A 23 -2.46 -14.08 5.62
C ARG A 23 -2.19 -12.68 6.15
N VAL A 24 -2.39 -12.45 7.46
CA VAL A 24 -2.11 -11.14 8.08
C VAL A 24 -0.63 -10.80 8.00
N ARG A 25 0.26 -11.77 8.26
CA ARG A 25 1.70 -11.58 8.14
C ARG A 25 2.10 -11.21 6.71
N LEU A 26 1.61 -11.95 5.72
CA LEU A 26 1.89 -11.68 4.30
C LEU A 26 1.38 -10.30 3.87
N LYS A 27 0.17 -9.90 4.30
CA LYS A 27 -0.36 -8.54 4.07
C LYS A 27 0.51 -7.45 4.69
N ARG A 28 1.06 -7.70 5.88
CA ARG A 28 1.95 -6.74 6.54
C ARG A 28 3.29 -6.62 5.82
N GLU A 29 3.90 -7.75 5.47
CA GLU A 29 5.15 -7.76 4.70
C GLU A 29 4.97 -7.07 3.34
N SER A 30 3.83 -7.26 2.69
CA SER A 30 3.53 -6.60 1.43
C SER A 30 3.26 -5.10 1.58
N ALA A 31 2.60 -4.67 2.67
CA ALA A 31 2.45 -3.25 2.99
C ALA A 31 3.81 -2.55 3.13
N VAL A 32 4.75 -3.20 3.85
CA VAL A 32 6.10 -2.65 4.04
C VAL A 32 6.83 -2.50 2.71
N ARG A 33 6.76 -3.51 1.83
CA ARG A 33 7.39 -3.44 0.50
C ARG A 33 6.77 -2.35 -0.36
N LEU A 34 5.45 -2.21 -0.33
CA LEU A 34 4.73 -1.16 -1.06
C LEU A 34 5.16 0.24 -0.61
N LEU A 35 5.20 0.47 0.71
CA LEU A 35 5.64 1.75 1.28
C LEU A 35 7.11 2.03 0.99
N ALA A 36 7.97 1.01 1.01
CA ALA A 36 9.38 1.17 0.65
C ALA A 36 9.56 1.58 -0.82
N ALA A 37 8.83 0.96 -1.75
CA ALA A 37 8.87 1.33 -3.17
C ALA A 37 8.36 2.77 -3.39
N LEU A 38 7.27 3.15 -2.71
CA LEU A 38 6.77 4.53 -2.75
C LEU A 38 7.77 5.54 -2.19
N ASN A 39 8.42 5.23 -1.07
CA ASN A 39 9.43 6.11 -0.50
C ASN A 39 10.61 6.31 -1.45
N GLN A 40 11.10 5.23 -2.06
CA GLN A 40 12.17 5.31 -3.06
C GLN A 40 11.76 6.12 -4.29
N ALA A 41 10.52 5.96 -4.76
CA ALA A 41 9.98 6.72 -5.88
C ALA A 41 9.86 8.21 -5.54
N LEU A 42 9.40 8.55 -4.33
CA LEU A 42 9.35 9.92 -3.82
C LEU A 42 10.76 10.53 -3.70
N ASP A 43 11.72 9.77 -3.19
CA ASP A 43 13.12 10.21 -3.08
C ASP A 43 13.77 10.43 -4.45
N ALA A 44 13.46 9.57 -5.43
CA ALA A 44 13.91 9.76 -6.81
C ALA A 44 13.32 11.02 -7.43
N TYR A 45 12.00 11.22 -7.28
CA TYR A 45 11.33 12.44 -7.74
C TYR A 45 11.90 13.70 -7.07
N HIS A 46 12.07 13.69 -5.76
CA HIS A 46 12.60 14.83 -5.00
C HIS A 46 14.04 15.18 -5.40
N ARG A 47 14.90 14.18 -5.64
CA ARG A 47 16.28 14.41 -6.10
C ARG A 47 16.33 15.09 -7.47
N ASP A 48 15.39 14.80 -8.36
CA ASP A 48 15.35 15.36 -9.71
C ASP A 48 14.64 16.72 -9.76
N GLN A 49 13.49 16.83 -9.11
CA GLN A 49 12.63 18.02 -9.17
C GLN A 49 12.92 19.06 -8.07
N GLY A 50 13.71 18.69 -7.05
CA GLY A 50 14.04 19.55 -5.90
C GLY A 50 12.88 19.79 -4.93
N ALA A 51 11.72 19.15 -5.15
CA ALA A 51 10.53 19.25 -4.32
C ALA A 51 9.75 17.92 -4.35
N PHE A 52 9.02 17.63 -3.27
CA PHE A 52 8.09 16.50 -3.25
C PHE A 52 6.82 16.81 -4.06
N PRO A 53 6.10 15.79 -4.56
CA PRO A 53 4.81 16.01 -5.19
C PRO A 53 3.85 16.79 -4.27
N PRO A 54 3.03 17.70 -4.80
CA PRO A 54 2.07 18.47 -4.02
C PRO A 54 1.02 17.56 -3.37
N GLU A 55 0.55 17.97 -2.20
CA GLU A 55 -0.59 17.35 -1.53
C GLU A 55 -1.88 17.61 -2.32
N SER A 56 -2.83 16.67 -2.23
CA SER A 56 -4.18 16.86 -2.74
C SER A 56 -5.10 17.29 -1.59
N ASP A 57 -6.10 18.13 -1.89
CA ASP A 57 -7.09 18.63 -0.93
C ASP A 57 -7.77 17.51 -0.12
N ASP A 58 -7.98 16.35 -0.73
CA ASP A 58 -8.63 15.19 -0.11
C ASP A 58 -7.67 14.30 0.71
N ALA A 59 -6.40 14.70 0.85
CA ALA A 59 -5.30 13.88 1.36
C ALA A 59 -5.12 12.54 0.62
N SER A 60 -5.64 12.45 -0.60
CA SER A 60 -5.47 11.29 -1.48
C SER A 60 -4.05 11.25 -2.04
N ALA A 61 -3.48 10.06 -2.13
CA ALA A 61 -2.20 9.85 -2.80
C ALA A 61 -2.30 9.88 -4.34
N ASP A 62 -3.51 9.95 -4.92
CA ASP A 62 -3.73 9.79 -6.36
C ASP A 62 -2.95 10.80 -7.21
N ALA A 63 -2.94 12.08 -6.80
CA ALA A 63 -2.23 13.13 -7.51
C ALA A 63 -0.71 12.91 -7.45
N ALA A 64 -0.18 12.59 -6.26
CA ALA A 64 1.23 12.30 -6.07
C ALA A 64 1.66 11.06 -6.88
N VAL A 65 0.89 9.96 -6.82
CA VAL A 65 1.17 8.74 -7.58
C VAL A 65 1.12 9.00 -9.08
N SER A 66 0.17 9.80 -9.56
CA SER A 66 0.10 10.18 -10.97
C SER A 66 1.35 10.92 -11.44
N LEU A 67 1.86 11.86 -10.63
CA LEU A 67 3.10 12.57 -10.91
C LEU A 67 4.32 11.64 -10.88
N LEU A 68 4.38 10.71 -9.92
CA LEU A 68 5.44 9.69 -9.86
C LEU A 68 5.43 8.78 -11.09
N LEU A 69 4.26 8.42 -11.60
CA LEU A 69 4.13 7.60 -12.81
C LEU A 69 4.50 8.33 -14.09
N LEU A 70 4.37 9.66 -14.13
CA LEU A 70 4.81 10.49 -15.24
C LEU A 70 6.33 10.70 -15.23
N HIS A 71 6.98 10.61 -14.07
CA HIS A 71 8.43 10.75 -13.92
C HIS A 71 9.15 9.41 -14.14
N HIS A 72 10.03 9.32 -15.15
CA HIS A 72 10.63 8.04 -15.58
C HIS A 72 11.33 7.27 -14.46
N GLN A 73 12.18 7.91 -13.66
CA GLN A 73 12.94 7.20 -12.61
C GLN A 73 12.04 6.70 -11.48
N ALA A 74 11.04 7.49 -11.10
CA ALA A 74 10.07 7.10 -10.08
C ALA A 74 9.14 5.99 -10.59
N ARG A 75 8.75 6.05 -11.86
CA ARG A 75 7.94 5.02 -12.51
C ARG A 75 8.63 3.66 -12.48
N ASP A 76 9.92 3.58 -12.81
CA ASP A 76 10.66 2.31 -12.84
C ASP A 76 10.66 1.62 -11.47
N LEU A 77 10.73 2.41 -10.39
CA LEU A 77 10.65 1.90 -9.01
C LEU A 77 9.24 1.40 -8.62
N LEU A 78 8.22 1.84 -9.35
CA LEU A 78 6.82 1.43 -9.14
C LEU A 78 6.39 0.27 -10.06
N VAL A 79 7.20 -0.14 -11.04
CA VAL A 79 6.90 -1.27 -11.94
C VAL A 79 6.77 -2.59 -11.17
N ASP A 80 7.56 -2.76 -10.12
CA ASP A 80 7.55 -3.97 -9.29
C ASP A 80 6.36 -4.05 -8.33
N VAL A 81 5.54 -3.00 -8.24
CA VAL A 81 4.34 -3.00 -7.40
C VAL A 81 3.31 -3.95 -8.02
N PRO A 82 2.89 -5.01 -7.30
CA PRO A 82 1.96 -6.00 -7.83
C PRO A 82 0.67 -5.37 -8.36
N ALA A 83 0.17 -5.88 -9.49
CA ALA A 83 -1.05 -5.41 -10.16
C ALA A 83 -2.27 -5.32 -9.20
N GLY A 84 -2.34 -6.17 -8.17
CA GLY A 84 -3.41 -6.16 -7.18
C GLY A 84 -3.47 -4.92 -6.27
N TYR A 85 -2.42 -4.10 -6.21
CA TYR A 85 -2.42 -2.81 -5.51
C TYR A 85 -2.89 -1.66 -6.38
N TRP A 86 -3.14 -1.91 -7.65
CA TRP A 86 -3.68 -0.91 -8.56
C TRP A 86 -5.19 -1.09 -8.66
N SER A 87 -5.94 -0.02 -8.38
CA SER A 87 -7.37 0.00 -8.62
C SER A 87 -7.66 -0.16 -10.11
N ALA A 88 -8.77 -0.80 -10.45
CA ALA A 88 -9.27 -0.84 -11.82
C ALA A 88 -9.85 0.51 -12.31
N ALA A 89 -10.00 1.51 -11.43
CA ALA A 89 -10.51 2.83 -11.78
C ALA A 89 -9.49 3.64 -12.60
N THR A 90 -9.99 4.59 -13.39
CA THR A 90 -9.19 5.57 -14.14
C THR A 90 -9.45 6.98 -13.57
N PRO A 91 -8.42 7.72 -13.14
CA PRO A 91 -7.00 7.36 -13.12
C PRO A 91 -6.71 6.20 -12.16
N ARG A 92 -5.67 5.40 -12.47
CA ARG A 92 -5.24 4.27 -11.64
C ARG A 92 -4.83 4.77 -10.26
N ARG A 93 -5.46 4.22 -9.22
CA ARG A 93 -5.18 4.53 -7.81
C ARG A 93 -4.38 3.41 -7.17
N LEU A 94 -3.53 3.77 -6.20
CA LEU A 94 -2.81 2.79 -5.41
C LEU A 94 -3.59 2.50 -4.12
N VAL A 95 -3.81 1.23 -3.83
CA VAL A 95 -4.49 0.76 -2.61
C VAL A 95 -3.54 -0.02 -1.72
N ASP A 96 -3.85 -0.08 -0.43
CA ASP A 96 -3.13 -0.89 0.54
C ASP A 96 -3.52 -2.39 0.44
N PRO A 97 -2.85 -3.30 1.18
CA PRO A 97 -3.21 -4.73 1.22
C PRO A 97 -4.58 -5.07 1.83
N TRP A 98 -5.28 -4.09 2.37
CA TRP A 98 -6.66 -4.20 2.84
C TRP A 98 -7.67 -3.61 1.84
N GLY A 99 -7.21 -3.03 0.72
CA GLY A 99 -8.03 -2.43 -0.33
C GLY A 99 -8.43 -0.99 -0.03
N ALA A 100 -7.84 -0.35 0.99
CA ALA A 100 -8.09 1.05 1.30
C ALA A 100 -7.24 1.96 0.39
N PRO A 101 -7.75 3.12 -0.03
CA PRO A 101 -6.96 4.09 -0.80
C PRO A 101 -5.81 4.62 0.06
N LEU A 102 -4.63 4.74 -0.55
CA LEU A 102 -3.49 5.33 0.13
C LEU A 102 -3.68 6.84 0.34
N ARG A 103 -3.18 7.30 1.48
CA ARG A 103 -3.21 8.71 1.86
C ARG A 103 -1.81 9.28 1.75
N TYR A 104 -1.71 10.46 1.17
CA TYR A 104 -0.47 11.22 1.09
C TYR A 104 -0.59 12.43 2.01
N ILE A 105 0.29 12.46 3.02
CA ILE A 105 0.40 13.54 3.98
C ILE A 105 1.77 14.16 3.72
N GLY A 106 1.79 15.35 3.16
CA GLY A 106 3.04 16.07 2.95
C GLY A 106 3.44 16.85 4.20
N SER A 107 4.56 17.57 4.09
CA SER A 107 5.16 18.30 5.20
C SER A 107 4.50 19.65 5.49
N GLN A 108 3.50 20.09 4.71
CA GLN A 108 2.95 21.45 4.81
C GLN A 108 1.85 21.62 5.87
N ARG A 109 1.58 20.61 6.70
CA ARG A 109 0.83 20.83 7.95
C ARG A 109 1.69 21.52 9.01
N GLU A 110 2.15 22.73 8.71
CA GLU A 110 2.37 23.72 9.76
C GLU A 110 1.00 24.37 10.01
N PRO A 111 0.34 24.13 11.16
CA PRO A 111 -0.92 24.78 11.44
C PRO A 111 -0.66 26.28 11.43
N ALA A 112 -1.44 27.02 10.64
CA ALA A 112 -1.49 28.47 10.72
C ALA A 112 -1.63 28.83 12.20
N ARG A 113 -0.57 29.40 12.78
CA ARG A 113 -0.64 29.99 14.12
C ARG A 113 -1.59 31.18 13.98
N VAL A 114 -2.83 30.97 14.40
CA VAL A 114 -3.80 32.05 14.68
C VAL A 114 -3.33 32.80 15.91
#